data_AF-A0A2E0SD17-F1
#
_entry.id   AF-A0A2E0SD17-F1
#
_cell.length_a   1.000
_cell.length_b   1.000
_cell.length_c   1.000
_cell.angle_alpha   90.00
_cell.angle_beta   90.00
_cell.angle_gamma   90.00
#
_symmetry.space_group_name_H-M   'P 1'
#
loop_
_entity.id
_entity.type
_entity.pdbx_description
1 polymer ?
#
loop_
_entity_poly.entity_id
_entity_poly.type
_entity_poly.pdbx_seq_one_letter_code
_entity_poly.pdbx_strand_id
1 'polypeptide(L)'
;MLETQEHTFLATWRWDRIPTQSTTFHAIQLPPHRLAYLDYEGTISGGRGRVTRCVTGLYTKIISLDDSQWEIKLKSDQLQGTLNATCLKGTNWQFRIKLN
;
A
#
# COMPACT_ATOMS: atom_id res chain seq x y z
N MET A 1 -0.95 -1.90 2.18
CA MET A 1 -0.16 -1.80 3.43
C MET A 1 1.20 -2.38 3.13
N LEU A 2 2.27 -1.75 3.59
CA LEU A 2 3.65 -2.17 3.34
C LEU A 2 4.41 -2.10 4.67
N GLU A 3 5.13 -3.16 5.03
CA GLU A 3 6.03 -3.14 6.21
C GLU A 3 7.08 -2.05 6.04
N THR A 4 7.49 -1.35 7.09
CA THR A 4 8.54 -0.31 7.00
C THR A 4 9.90 -0.83 7.42
N GLN A 5 10.95 -0.01 7.25
CA GLN A 5 12.34 -0.32 7.65
C GLN A 5 12.48 -0.89 9.05
N GLU A 6 11.72 -0.33 9.97
CA GLU A 6 11.82 -0.65 11.39
C GLU A 6 11.10 -1.96 11.72
N HIS A 7 10.31 -2.51 10.80
CA HIS A 7 9.46 -3.68 11.01
C HIS A 7 8.59 -3.56 12.27
N THR A 8 8.18 -2.35 12.63
CA THR A 8 7.36 -2.06 13.81
C THR A 8 5.91 -1.76 13.43
N PHE A 9 5.68 -1.24 12.22
CA PHE A 9 4.37 -0.85 11.72
C PHE A 9 4.27 -0.96 10.20
N LEU A 10 3.04 -0.83 9.71
CA LEU A 10 2.70 -0.85 8.30
C LEU A 10 2.44 0.57 7.80
N ALA A 11 3.25 1.03 6.85
CA ALA A 11 2.90 2.18 6.04
C ALA A 11 1.63 1.86 5.23
N THR A 12 0.63 2.73 5.36
CA THR A 12 -0.72 2.43 4.89
C THR A 12 -1.27 3.57 4.07
N TRP A 13 -1.79 3.23 2.89
CA TRP A 13 -2.51 4.13 2.02
C TRP A 13 -3.85 3.51 1.65
N ARG A 14 -4.89 4.34 1.58
CA ARG A 14 -6.16 3.99 0.97
C ARG A 14 -6.08 4.30 -0.51
N TRP A 15 -6.04 3.24 -1.32
CA TRP A 15 -6.25 3.32 -2.76
C TRP A 15 -7.75 3.24 -3.05
N ASP A 16 -8.21 3.92 -4.09
CA ASP A 16 -9.59 3.85 -4.58
C ASP A 16 -9.87 2.53 -5.31
N ARG A 17 -8.83 1.91 -5.88
CA ARG A 17 -8.92 0.66 -6.65
C ARG A 17 -7.60 -0.12 -6.62
N ILE A 18 -7.67 -1.40 -6.94
CA ILE A 18 -6.50 -2.21 -7.28
C ILE A 18 -6.22 -1.99 -8.76
N PRO A 19 -5.01 -1.56 -9.16
CA PRO A 19 -4.71 -1.32 -10.56
C PRO A 19 -4.62 -2.64 -11.34
N THR A 20 -5.38 -2.74 -12.42
CA THR A 20 -5.36 -3.87 -13.38
C THR A 20 -4.61 -3.53 -14.68
N GLN A 21 -4.16 -2.28 -14.82
CA GLN A 21 -3.39 -1.78 -15.95
C GLN A 21 -2.36 -0.77 -15.48
N SER A 22 -1.31 -0.56 -16.27
CA SER A 22 -0.31 0.47 -16.00
C SER A 22 -0.97 1.85 -15.99
N THR A 23 -0.94 2.54 -14.85
CA THR A 23 -1.71 3.77 -14.65
C THR A 23 -1.15 4.62 -13.50
N THR A 24 -1.61 5.87 -13.44
CA THR A 24 -1.39 6.79 -12.34
C THR A 24 -2.70 6.98 -11.58
N PHE A 25 -2.65 6.99 -10.26
CA PHE A 25 -3.83 7.13 -9.41
C PHE A 25 -3.49 7.84 -8.09
N HIS A 26 -4.52 8.34 -7.41
CA HIS A 26 -4.36 9.05 -6.15
C HIS A 26 -4.63 8.12 -4.96
N ALA A 27 -3.96 8.42 -3.86
CA ALA A 27 -4.11 7.68 -2.61
C ALA A 27 -4.06 8.63 -1.42
N ILE A 28 -4.71 8.22 -0.33
CA ILE A 28 -4.65 8.93 0.95
C ILE A 28 -3.84 8.11 1.94
N GLN A 29 -2.75 8.68 2.45
CA GLN A 29 -1.99 8.09 3.53
C GLN A 29 -2.83 8.05 4.81
N LEU A 30 -2.84 6.89 5.45
CA LEU A 30 -3.52 6.65 6.71
C LEU A 30 -2.48 6.51 7.84
N PRO A 31 -2.91 6.60 9.11
CA PRO A 31 -2.05 6.25 10.23
C PRO A 31 -1.41 4.86 10.06
N PRO A 32 -0.19 4.64 10.58
CA PRO A 32 0.45 3.34 10.53
C PRO A 32 -0.42 2.27 11.18
N HIS A 33 -0.47 1.08 10.56
CA HIS A 33 -1.21 -0.06 11.10
C HIS A 33 -0.26 -1.05 11.79
N ARG A 34 -0.81 -1.88 12.69
CA ARG A 34 -0.05 -2.95 13.33
C ARG A 34 0.25 -4.05 12.32
N LEU A 35 1.40 -4.71 12.43
CA LEU A 35 1.79 -5.81 11.53
C LEU A 35 0.72 -6.90 11.39
N ALA A 36 0.04 -7.26 12.48
CA ALA A 36 -1.03 -8.25 12.50
C ALA A 36 -2.19 -7.96 11.52
N TYR A 37 -2.30 -6.74 10.99
CA TYR A 37 -3.32 -6.39 10.00
C TYR A 37 -3.00 -6.91 8.59
N LEU A 38 -1.77 -7.35 8.28
CA LEU A 38 -1.46 -7.98 6.99
C LEU A 38 -2.28 -9.26 6.77
N ASP A 39 -2.51 -10.01 7.85
CA ASP A 39 -3.21 -11.28 7.82
C ASP A 39 -4.67 -11.16 8.25
N TYR A 40 -5.13 -9.99 8.70
CA TYR A 40 -6.49 -9.80 9.16
C TYR A 40 -7.50 -9.79 8.00
N GLU A 41 -8.54 -10.61 8.14
CA GLU A 41 -9.78 -10.55 7.36
C GLU A 41 -10.97 -10.69 8.31
N GLY A 42 -12.07 -10.01 8.01
CA GLY A 42 -13.27 -10.07 8.85
C GLY A 42 -14.01 -8.75 9.00
N THR A 43 -15.02 -8.74 9.86
CA THR A 43 -15.89 -7.59 10.07
C THR A 43 -15.22 -6.49 10.88
N ILE A 44 -15.31 -5.26 10.40
CA ILE A 44 -14.89 -4.08 11.15
C ILE A 44 -15.94 -3.79 12.22
N SER A 45 -15.48 -3.55 13.44
CA SER A 45 -16.34 -3.22 14.59
C SER A 45 -17.29 -2.06 14.29
N GLY A 46 -18.50 -2.12 14.85
CA GLY A 46 -19.54 -1.10 14.69
C GLY A 46 -20.22 -1.11 13.33
N GLY A 47 -20.21 -2.23 12.59
CA GLY A 47 -20.91 -2.36 11.32
C GLY A 47 -20.32 -1.55 10.17
N ARG A 48 -19.04 -1.14 10.28
CA ARG A 48 -18.39 -0.23 9.33
C ARG A 48 -17.91 -0.89 8.04
N GLY A 49 -18.08 -2.21 7.91
CA GLY A 49 -17.73 -2.98 6.72
C GLY A 49 -16.98 -4.27 7.04
N ARG A 50 -16.36 -4.85 6.02
CA ARG A 50 -15.56 -6.08 6.09
C ARG A 50 -14.22 -5.87 5.39
N VAL A 51 -13.16 -6.41 5.96
CA VAL A 51 -11.83 -6.50 5.35
C VAL A 51 -11.69 -7.84 4.65
N THR A 52 -11.25 -7.82 3.40
CA THR A 52 -10.85 -9.00 2.62
C THR A 52 -9.49 -8.75 2.01
N ARG A 53 -8.64 -9.78 1.97
CA ARG A 53 -7.31 -9.71 1.36
C ARG A 53 -7.45 -9.90 -0.14
N CYS A 54 -7.18 -8.85 -0.91
CA CYS A 54 -7.28 -8.92 -2.37
C CYS A 54 -5.97 -9.31 -3.05
N VAL A 55 -4.83 -8.84 -2.50
CA VAL A 55 -3.48 -9.05 -3.03
C VAL A 55 -2.54 -9.18 -1.83
N THR A 56 -1.61 -10.13 -1.89
CA THR A 56 -0.50 -10.26 -0.93
C THR A 56 0.77 -10.70 -1.64
N GLY A 57 1.91 -10.33 -1.09
CA GLY A 57 3.20 -10.67 -1.67
C GLY A 57 4.35 -9.89 -1.04
N LEU A 58 5.47 -9.91 -1.73
CA LEU A 58 6.70 -9.25 -1.32
C LEU A 58 6.94 -8.01 -2.18
N TYR A 59 7.80 -7.13 -1.68
CA TYR A 59 8.30 -6.02 -2.47
C TYR A 59 9.79 -5.80 -2.24
N THR A 60 10.44 -5.10 -3.17
CA THR A 60 11.88 -4.80 -3.08
C THR A 60 12.14 -3.44 -2.45
N LYS A 61 13.29 -3.30 -1.78
CA LYS A 61 13.72 -2.11 -1.04
C LYS A 61 12.86 -1.88 0.20
N ILE A 62 13.38 -1.03 1.06
CA ILE A 62 12.73 -0.61 2.28
C ILE A 62 12.09 0.77 2.02
N ILE A 63 10.93 1.01 2.62
CA ILE A 63 10.27 2.32 2.60
C ILE A 63 10.33 2.98 3.98
N SER A 64 10.52 4.30 4.01
CA SER A 64 10.31 5.15 5.18
C SER A 64 9.02 5.98 5.01
N LEU A 65 8.38 6.34 6.13
CA LEU A 65 7.26 7.28 6.14
C LEU A 65 7.70 8.74 6.02
N ASP A 66 8.99 9.01 6.27
CA ASP A 66 9.58 10.35 6.14
C ASP A 66 9.95 10.67 4.68
N ASP A 67 10.06 9.66 3.83
CA ASP A 67 10.34 9.83 2.41
C ASP A 67 9.14 10.45 1.71
N SER A 68 9.36 11.50 0.93
CA SER A 68 8.32 12.09 0.08
C SER A 68 8.18 11.42 -1.29
N GLN A 69 9.13 10.54 -1.65
CA GLN A 69 9.10 9.78 -2.90
C GLN A 69 9.86 8.47 -2.75
N TRP A 70 9.34 7.40 -3.34
CA TRP A 70 10.03 6.10 -3.38
C TRP A 70 9.60 5.26 -4.59
N GLU A 71 10.37 4.21 -4.86
CA GLU A 71 10.10 3.21 -5.89
C GLU A 71 10.40 1.81 -5.36
N ILE A 72 9.46 0.88 -5.55
CA ILE A 72 9.58 -0.53 -5.19
C ILE A 72 9.12 -1.43 -6.34
N LYS A 73 9.60 -2.67 -6.40
CA LYS A 73 9.03 -3.72 -7.25
C LYS A 73 8.09 -4.58 -6.42
N LEU A 74 6.88 -4.81 -6.91
CA LEU A 74 5.89 -5.70 -6.33
C LEU A 74 6.04 -7.10 -6.92
N LYS A 75 6.00 -8.12 -6.05
CA LYS A 75 6.03 -9.53 -6.42
C LYS A 75 4.89 -10.27 -5.70
N SER A 76 3.82 -10.54 -6.44
CA SER A 76 2.63 -11.26 -6.01
C SER A 76 2.06 -12.01 -7.21
N ASP A 77 1.29 -13.08 -7.00
CA ASP A 77 0.63 -13.77 -8.11
C ASP A 77 -0.44 -12.89 -8.79
N GLN A 78 -1.04 -11.95 -8.06
CA GLN A 78 -2.13 -11.10 -8.54
C GLN A 78 -1.66 -9.71 -9.03
N LEU A 79 -0.49 -9.24 -8.59
CA LEU A 79 0.01 -7.91 -8.91
C LEU A 79 1.55 -7.87 -8.97
N GLN A 80 2.10 -7.74 -10.17
CA GLN A 80 3.54 -7.64 -10.40
C GLN A 80 3.88 -6.41 -11.22
N GLY A 81 4.94 -5.71 -10.83
CA GLY A 81 5.35 -4.51 -11.53
C GLY A 81 6.22 -3.59 -10.67
N THR A 82 6.52 -2.42 -11.22
CA THR A 82 7.18 -1.33 -10.48
C THR A 82 6.13 -0.34 -10.00
N LEU A 83 6.18 0.00 -8.72
CA LEU A 83 5.32 0.98 -8.08
C LEU A 83 6.16 2.18 -7.63
N ASN A 84 5.83 3.36 -8.16
CA ASN A 84 6.36 4.64 -7.73
C ASN A 84 5.30 5.37 -6.89
N ALA A 85 5.73 6.04 -5.83
CA ALA A 85 4.87 6.88 -5.03
C ALA A 85 5.52 8.25 -4.79
N THR A 86 4.71 9.30 -4.80
CA THR A 86 5.13 10.68 -4.53
C THR A 86 4.08 11.36 -3.65
N CYS A 87 4.50 11.91 -2.52
CA CYS A 87 3.67 12.76 -1.67
C CYS A 87 3.47 14.11 -2.36
N LEU A 88 2.22 14.48 -2.62
CA LEU A 88 1.89 15.76 -3.23
C LEU A 88 1.76 16.85 -2.17
N LYS A 89 1.01 16.57 -1.10
CA LYS A 89 0.79 17.47 0.04
C LYS A 89 0.08 16.76 1.19
N GLY A 90 0.62 16.87 2.40
CA GLY A 90 0.01 16.29 3.60
C GLY A 90 -0.13 14.78 3.44
N THR A 91 -1.37 14.28 3.49
CA THR A 91 -1.67 12.85 3.29
C THR A 91 -2.04 12.49 1.84
N ASN A 92 -2.00 13.44 0.90
CA ASN A 92 -2.32 13.18 -0.49
C ASN A 92 -1.09 12.68 -1.25
N TRP A 93 -1.20 11.48 -1.81
CA TRP A 93 -0.14 10.82 -2.56
C TRP A 93 -0.61 10.53 -3.99
N GLN A 94 0.34 10.56 -4.91
CA GLN A 94 0.18 10.02 -6.25
C GLN A 94 1.00 8.74 -6.37
N PHE A 95 0.37 7.70 -6.89
CA PHE A 95 1.01 6.43 -7.21
C PHE A 95 1.01 6.24 -8.73
N ARG A 96 2.08 5.65 -9.24
CA ARG A 96 2.18 5.18 -10.61
C ARG A 96 2.63 3.73 -10.59
N ILE A 97 1.89 2.86 -11.26
CA ILE A 97 2.28 1.47 -11.42
C ILE A 97 2.55 1.17 -12.89
N LYS A 98 3.64 0.43 -13.13
CA LYS A 98 3.96 -0.19 -14.41
C LYS A 98 3.93 -1.70 -14.20
N LEU A 99 2.93 -2.37 -14.77
CA LEU A 99 2.80 -3.82 -14.70
C LEU A 99 3.86 -4.50 -15.58
N ASN A 100 4.29 -5.69 -15.17
CA ASN A 100 5.20 -6.56 -15.93
C ASN A 100 4.47 -7.35 -17.02
#